data_AF-W6NI36-F1
#
_entry.id   AF-W6NI36-F1
#
_cell.length_a   1.000
_cell.length_b   1.000
_cell.length_c   1.000
_cell.angle_alpha   90.00
_cell.angle_beta   90.00
_cell.angle_gamma   90.00
#
_symmetry.space_group_name_H-M   'P 1'
#
loop_
_entity.id
_entity.type
_entity.pdbx_description
1 polymer ?
#
loop_
_entity_poly.entity_id
_entity_poly.type
_entity_poly.pdbx_seq_one_letter_code
_entity_poly.pdbx_strand_id
1 'polypeptide(L)'
;VITLRKNDGPRNPWGDDIKEIQFKTDTIGKTLNVEIFVEGRYEPPVNLPRKPSASADSLQLHTATSNDVFYFIIKRKSTGRRLFDTSLGGLVFSDKFIQLATYLPSDAMYGWGENVHPTLKHDFSSYRTWGMLARDEPPNSAGLDTKNLYGVHPFYMMLEPDGNAHGVFILNSNAQEMTTAPGPALIYRTIGGNLDIYFFPGPSPEEVTQQYLALIGTPFLPAYWALGYQISRYGYEDLYEMKRIIHRNIESEIPLDTVVADIDYMDRYKDFTIGRNWAGISNYVNSLHSLGIQTILIFDPAIQVDCDAFQRGIDANARFIEWERSDQVMRSIQDKYPLVKDTKTMLGVVWPDRHVAFPDFFDSTNATQKWWIQEFVRFHKQVPFDGIWIDMNEPANFGTNEANPWYFGSDDHPNIEPLMCPMSSTDGDWDMPPYKTHSVYKYGQGAYLATKTLCMSAVQANGKQRFYNLKNLYGWSEAMVTQQAQHK
;
A
#
# COMPACT_ATOMS: atom_id res chain seq x y z
N VAL A 1 20.16 22.69 -9.53
CA VAL A 1 18.75 22.96 -9.23
C VAL A 1 18.29 24.13 -10.10
N ILE A 2 17.10 24.06 -10.69
CA ILE A 2 16.48 25.08 -11.54
C ILE A 2 15.16 25.47 -10.88
N THR A 3 14.91 26.78 -10.66
CA THR A 3 13.60 27.26 -10.21
C THR A 3 12.67 27.41 -11.41
N LEU A 4 11.56 26.68 -11.42
CA LEU A 4 10.48 26.81 -12.40
C LEU A 4 9.40 27.73 -11.83
N ARG A 5 8.85 28.61 -12.67
CA ARG A 5 7.79 29.55 -12.30
C ARG A 5 6.52 29.21 -13.07
N LYS A 6 5.36 29.30 -12.40
CA LYS A 6 4.06 29.20 -13.07
C LYS A 6 3.98 30.29 -14.15
N ASN A 7 3.69 29.88 -15.38
CA ASN A 7 3.45 30.78 -16.50
C ASN A 7 2.02 31.36 -16.49
N ASP A 8 1.76 32.32 -17.36
CA ASP A 8 0.43 32.93 -17.57
C ASP A 8 -0.55 32.03 -18.35
N GLY A 9 -0.23 30.72 -18.46
CA GLY A 9 -1.11 29.71 -19.05
C GLY A 9 -2.40 29.50 -18.24
N PRO A 10 -3.28 28.60 -18.71
CA PRO A 10 -4.59 28.37 -18.10
C PRO A 10 -4.48 28.02 -16.61
N ARG A 11 -5.53 28.37 -15.86
CA ARG A 11 -5.64 28.03 -14.44
C ARG A 11 -5.91 26.54 -14.28
N ASN A 12 -5.26 25.93 -13.29
CA ASN A 12 -5.58 24.61 -12.81
C ASN A 12 -7.02 24.58 -12.24
N PRO A 13 -7.90 23.67 -12.71
CA PRO A 13 -9.27 23.59 -12.23
C PRO A 13 -9.39 22.94 -10.84
N TRP A 14 -8.31 22.38 -10.28
CA TRP A 14 -8.28 21.62 -9.02
C TRP A 14 -7.51 22.34 -7.90
N GLY A 15 -7.35 23.66 -8.00
CA GLY A 15 -6.76 24.49 -6.95
C GLY A 15 -5.71 25.47 -7.48
N ASP A 16 -5.18 26.29 -6.58
CA ASP A 16 -4.13 27.25 -6.92
C ASP A 16 -2.80 26.53 -7.17
N ASP A 17 -2.18 26.83 -8.30
CA ASP A 17 -0.84 26.33 -8.62
C ASP A 17 0.20 26.94 -7.69
N ILE A 18 1.19 26.12 -7.32
CA ILE A 18 2.36 26.61 -6.59
C ILE A 18 3.19 27.46 -7.55
N LYS A 19 3.40 28.74 -7.20
CA LYS A 19 4.02 29.74 -8.08
C LYS A 19 5.46 29.40 -8.47
N GLU A 20 6.22 28.81 -7.53
CA GLU A 20 7.61 28.44 -7.72
C GLU A 20 7.82 27.00 -7.24
N ILE A 21 8.40 26.18 -8.12
CA ILE A 21 8.80 24.81 -7.82
C ILE A 21 10.26 24.61 -8.23
N GLN A 22 10.94 23.65 -7.63
CA GLN A 22 12.33 23.32 -7.90
C GLN A 22 12.43 22.09 -8.81
N PHE A 23 13.36 22.13 -9.75
CA PHE A 23 13.73 21.02 -10.60
C PHE A 23 15.20 20.65 -10.32
N LYS A 24 15.45 19.39 -9.95
CA LYS A 24 16.79 18.86 -9.66
C LYS A 24 16.97 17.55 -10.40
N THR A 25 18.23 17.25 -10.69
CA THR A 25 18.64 15.95 -11.25
C THR A 25 19.86 15.46 -10.51
N ASP A 26 19.97 14.14 -10.38
CA ASP A 26 21.08 13.45 -9.78
C ASP A 26 21.29 12.08 -10.46
N THR A 27 22.30 11.34 -10.04
CA THR A 27 22.56 9.97 -10.51
C THR A 27 22.97 9.07 -9.36
N ILE A 28 22.42 7.85 -9.34
CA ILE A 28 22.80 6.78 -8.42
C ILE A 28 23.40 5.64 -9.24
N GLY A 29 24.73 5.66 -9.42
CA GLY A 29 25.40 4.80 -10.40
C GLY A 29 24.96 5.15 -11.82
N LYS A 30 24.26 4.24 -12.50
CA LYS A 30 23.70 4.47 -13.85
C LYS A 30 22.23 4.88 -13.84
N THR A 31 21.56 4.83 -12.70
CA THR A 31 20.18 5.30 -12.54
C THR A 31 20.18 6.82 -12.56
N LEU A 32 19.44 7.42 -13.50
CA LEU A 32 19.23 8.87 -13.56
C LEU A 32 18.01 9.23 -12.70
N ASN A 33 18.12 10.29 -11.91
CA ASN A 33 17.03 10.78 -11.08
C ASN A 33 16.63 12.21 -11.49
N VAL A 34 15.32 12.49 -11.45
CA VAL A 34 14.72 13.81 -11.65
C VAL A 34 13.73 14.06 -10.52
N GLU A 35 13.93 15.18 -9.82
CA GLU A 35 13.06 15.64 -8.76
C GLU A 35 12.37 16.94 -9.18
N ILE A 36 11.05 17.00 -9.08
CA ILE A 36 10.25 18.23 -9.18
C ILE A 36 9.51 18.41 -7.86
N PHE A 37 9.89 19.43 -7.09
CA PHE A 37 9.53 19.51 -5.69
C PHE A 37 9.35 20.93 -5.17
N VAL A 38 8.73 21.03 -4.01
CA VAL A 38 8.75 22.23 -3.16
C VAL A 38 9.27 21.79 -1.80
N GLU A 39 10.24 22.54 -1.26
CA GLU A 39 10.82 22.23 0.05
C GLU A 39 9.75 22.20 1.14
N GLY A 40 9.87 21.22 2.05
CA GLY A 40 8.95 21.05 3.17
C GLY A 40 7.62 20.35 2.83
N ARG A 41 7.35 20.02 1.57
CA ARG A 41 6.24 19.12 1.23
C ARG A 41 6.51 17.70 1.70
N TYR A 42 5.45 16.90 1.76
CA TYR A 42 5.53 15.49 2.12
C TYR A 42 6.43 14.72 1.15
N GLU A 43 7.35 13.95 1.72
CA GLU A 43 8.16 12.95 1.03
C GLU A 43 7.92 11.60 1.71
N PRO A 44 7.72 10.51 0.94
CA PRO A 44 7.53 9.18 1.52
C PRO A 44 8.67 8.80 2.48
N PRO A 45 8.39 8.47 3.76
CA PRO A 45 9.40 8.11 4.74
C PRO A 45 9.89 6.66 4.56
N VAL A 46 10.24 6.29 3.34
CA VAL A 46 10.75 4.97 2.98
C VAL A 46 12.27 4.98 2.91
N ASN A 47 12.91 4.14 3.73
CA ASN A 47 14.37 4.04 3.77
C ASN A 47 14.88 3.09 2.67
N LEU A 48 14.93 3.58 1.43
CA LEU A 48 15.43 2.82 0.29
C LEU A 48 16.96 2.65 0.35
N PRO A 49 17.53 1.46 0.05
CA PRO A 49 18.98 1.24 0.05
C PRO A 49 19.77 2.16 -0.88
N ARG A 50 19.17 2.58 -2.01
CA ARG A 50 19.77 3.50 -2.98
C ARG A 50 21.17 3.09 -3.43
N LYS A 51 21.38 1.78 -3.66
CA LYS A 51 22.68 1.27 -4.10
C LYS A 51 22.95 1.72 -5.55
N PRO A 52 24.18 2.14 -5.89
CA PRO A 52 24.56 2.48 -7.25
C PRO A 52 24.27 1.34 -8.22
N SER A 53 23.54 1.62 -9.30
CA SER A 53 23.24 0.63 -10.33
C SER A 53 24.32 0.57 -11.41
N ALA A 54 24.42 -0.56 -12.11
CA ALA A 54 25.33 -0.77 -13.24
C ALA A 54 24.55 -0.97 -14.54
N SER A 55 25.16 -0.56 -15.66
CA SER A 55 24.62 -0.67 -17.02
C SER A 55 25.73 -0.43 -18.03
N ALA A 56 25.66 -1.13 -19.16
CA ALA A 56 26.51 -0.87 -20.34
C ALA A 56 26.14 0.45 -21.05
N ASP A 57 24.95 1.01 -20.78
CA ASP A 57 24.47 2.25 -21.38
C ASP A 57 24.29 3.35 -20.30
N SER A 58 23.88 4.54 -20.73
CA SER A 58 23.51 5.62 -19.81
C SER A 58 22.45 6.53 -20.41
N LEU A 59 21.77 7.25 -19.53
CA LEU A 59 20.75 8.22 -19.92
C LEU A 59 21.30 9.65 -19.87
N GLN A 60 20.68 10.53 -20.64
CA GLN A 60 20.95 11.96 -20.66
C GLN A 60 19.67 12.75 -20.50
N LEU A 61 19.69 13.70 -19.57
CA LEU A 61 18.65 14.69 -19.40
C LEU A 61 18.88 15.87 -20.36
N HIS A 62 17.86 16.26 -21.08
CA HIS A 62 17.78 17.54 -21.78
C HIS A 62 16.61 18.34 -21.23
N THR A 63 16.83 19.61 -20.91
CA THR A 63 15.78 20.54 -20.50
C THR A 63 15.68 21.68 -21.50
N ALA A 64 14.47 22.15 -21.79
CA ALA A 64 14.27 23.31 -22.63
C ALA A 64 12.95 24.01 -22.29
N THR A 65 12.80 25.22 -22.81
CA THR A 65 11.57 26.00 -22.71
C THR A 65 11.13 26.38 -24.13
N SER A 66 9.85 26.18 -24.44
CA SER A 66 9.25 26.61 -25.70
C SER A 66 7.92 27.28 -25.40
N ASN A 67 7.69 28.48 -25.94
CA ASN A 67 6.48 29.28 -25.70
C ASN A 67 6.12 29.38 -24.20
N ASP A 68 7.12 29.69 -23.35
CA ASP A 68 6.99 29.77 -21.89
C ASP A 68 6.51 28.48 -21.20
N VAL A 69 6.68 27.32 -21.84
CA VAL A 69 6.44 26.01 -21.26
C VAL A 69 7.77 25.28 -21.10
N PHE A 70 8.12 24.98 -19.85
CA PHE A 70 9.25 24.11 -19.53
C PHE A 70 8.93 22.65 -19.85
N TYR A 71 9.91 21.94 -20.42
CA TYR A 71 9.87 20.50 -20.58
C TYR A 71 11.24 19.88 -20.42
N PHE A 72 11.26 18.58 -20.16
CA PHE A 72 12.49 17.80 -20.16
C PHE A 72 12.32 16.50 -20.94
N ILE A 73 13.46 15.99 -21.43
CA ILE A 73 13.55 14.78 -22.23
C ILE A 73 14.67 13.92 -21.66
N ILE A 74 14.35 12.68 -21.31
CA ILE A 74 15.35 11.65 -21.02
C ILE A 74 15.66 10.92 -22.32
N LYS A 75 16.94 10.86 -22.68
CA LYS A 75 17.42 10.16 -23.87
C LYS A 75 18.39 9.04 -23.51
N ARG A 76 18.31 7.94 -24.26
CA ARG A 76 19.37 6.94 -24.30
C ARG A 76 20.58 7.50 -25.03
N LYS A 77 21.77 7.45 -24.43
CA LYS A 77 22.98 8.03 -25.05
C LYS A 77 23.42 7.26 -26.29
N SER A 78 23.38 5.94 -26.26
CA SER A 78 23.87 5.08 -27.35
C SER A 78 23.09 5.26 -28.66
N THR A 79 21.77 5.47 -28.59
CA THR A 79 20.89 5.54 -29.76
C THR A 79 20.30 6.93 -30.02
N GLY A 80 20.39 7.84 -29.05
CA GLY A 80 19.72 9.15 -29.09
C GLY A 80 18.19 9.09 -28.94
N ARG A 81 17.62 7.90 -28.67
CA ARG A 81 16.18 7.69 -28.50
C ARG A 81 15.65 8.48 -27.31
N ARG A 82 14.50 9.14 -27.48
CA ARG A 82 13.76 9.80 -26.39
C ARG A 82 12.95 8.74 -25.65
N LEU A 83 13.23 8.54 -24.37
CA LEU A 83 12.59 7.53 -23.52
C LEU A 83 11.43 8.11 -22.71
N PHE A 84 11.54 9.39 -22.36
CA PHE A 84 10.55 10.12 -21.59
C PHE A 84 10.59 11.57 -22.07
N ASP A 85 9.59 12.03 -22.80
CA ASP A 85 9.56 13.36 -23.43
C ASP A 85 8.33 14.14 -22.96
N THR A 86 8.53 15.10 -22.07
CA THR A 86 7.44 15.91 -21.50
C THR A 86 7.07 17.13 -22.34
N SER A 87 7.55 17.23 -23.58
CA SER A 87 7.24 18.37 -24.47
C SER A 87 5.77 18.41 -24.91
N LEU A 88 5.01 17.34 -24.67
CA LEU A 88 3.55 17.34 -24.75
C LEU A 88 2.93 18.43 -23.84
N GLY A 89 3.65 18.85 -22.81
CA GLY A 89 3.19 19.81 -21.81
C GLY A 89 2.35 19.15 -20.71
N GLY A 90 1.51 19.94 -20.06
CA GLY A 90 0.58 19.41 -19.05
C GLY A 90 1.19 19.17 -17.67
N LEU A 91 2.39 19.73 -17.39
CA LEU A 91 2.88 19.85 -16.02
C LEU A 91 1.96 20.80 -15.24
N VAL A 92 1.27 20.27 -14.25
CA VAL A 92 0.47 21.02 -13.27
C VAL A 92 0.99 20.66 -11.89
N PHE A 93 1.13 21.65 -11.01
CA PHE A 93 1.70 21.44 -9.68
C PHE A 93 0.99 22.34 -8.65
N SER A 94 -0.02 21.80 -7.99
CA SER A 94 -0.70 22.40 -6.84
C SER A 94 -0.56 21.53 -5.60
N ASP A 95 -1.10 21.99 -4.46
CA ASP A 95 -0.98 21.27 -3.19
C ASP A 95 -1.58 19.85 -3.23
N LYS A 96 -2.78 19.70 -3.82
CA LYS A 96 -3.54 18.44 -3.90
C LYS A 96 -3.76 17.95 -5.32
N PHE A 97 -3.00 18.44 -6.29
CA PHE A 97 -3.03 17.94 -7.66
C PHE A 97 -1.71 18.20 -8.39
N ILE A 98 -1.04 17.12 -8.77
CA ILE A 98 0.17 17.16 -9.59
C ILE A 98 -0.09 16.28 -10.82
N GLN A 99 0.25 16.79 -12.00
CA GLN A 99 0.16 16.07 -13.26
C GLN A 99 1.46 16.19 -14.03
N LEU A 100 1.87 15.10 -14.68
CA LEU A 100 2.97 15.07 -15.63
C LEU A 100 2.57 14.19 -16.82
N ALA A 101 2.79 14.66 -18.04
CA ALA A 101 2.53 13.88 -19.25
C ALA A 101 3.81 13.67 -20.06
N THR A 102 3.91 12.54 -20.76
CA THR A 102 5.10 12.16 -21.51
C THR A 102 4.77 11.38 -22.79
N TYR A 103 5.50 11.65 -23.86
CA TYR A 103 5.57 10.75 -25.01
C TYR A 103 6.55 9.60 -24.72
N LEU A 104 6.21 8.42 -25.24
CA LEU A 104 6.95 7.18 -25.02
C LEU A 104 7.65 6.70 -26.30
N PRO A 105 8.74 5.93 -26.21
CA PRO A 105 9.48 5.44 -27.38
C PRO A 105 8.77 4.31 -28.13
N SER A 106 7.80 3.63 -27.51
CA SER A 106 7.03 2.51 -28.05
C SER A 106 5.71 2.37 -27.28
N ASP A 107 4.89 1.37 -27.61
CA ASP A 107 3.67 1.00 -26.87
C ASP A 107 3.87 -0.26 -26.00
N ALA A 108 5.09 -0.80 -25.93
CA ALA A 108 5.41 -2.04 -25.24
C ALA A 108 5.77 -1.79 -23.77
N MET A 109 4.74 -1.42 -22.99
CA MET A 109 4.85 -1.11 -21.56
C MET A 109 4.33 -2.25 -20.68
N TYR A 110 4.98 -2.44 -19.53
CA TYR A 110 4.71 -3.48 -18.56
C TYR A 110 4.81 -2.94 -17.13
N GLY A 111 3.94 -3.38 -16.23
CA GLY A 111 4.02 -3.04 -14.80
C GLY A 111 2.91 -2.10 -14.31
N TRP A 112 3.27 -1.29 -13.33
CA TRP A 112 2.48 -0.68 -12.27
C TRP A 112 1.48 -1.60 -11.58
N GLY A 113 0.84 -1.10 -10.53
CA GLY A 113 -0.18 -1.87 -9.82
C GLY A 113 -0.50 -1.30 -8.44
N GLU A 114 -1.34 -1.97 -7.67
CA GLU A 114 -1.93 -3.28 -7.98
C GLU A 114 -3.32 -3.16 -8.61
N ASN A 115 -3.51 -3.80 -9.77
CA ASN A 115 -4.75 -3.84 -10.54
C ASN A 115 -4.82 -5.16 -11.32
N VAL A 116 -6.03 -5.58 -11.75
CA VAL A 116 -6.16 -6.68 -12.71
C VAL A 116 -5.93 -6.17 -14.12
N HIS A 117 -4.74 -6.40 -14.67
CA HIS A 117 -4.44 -6.11 -16.07
C HIS A 117 -4.89 -7.28 -16.97
N PRO A 118 -5.74 -7.06 -18.00
CA PRO A 118 -6.19 -8.13 -18.90
C PRO A 118 -5.06 -8.80 -19.69
N THR A 119 -3.98 -8.06 -19.92
CA THR A 119 -2.77 -8.50 -20.63
C THR A 119 -1.55 -7.95 -19.91
N LEU A 120 -0.41 -8.64 -20.04
CA LEU A 120 0.86 -8.18 -19.47
C LEU A 120 1.33 -6.87 -20.13
N LYS A 121 1.25 -6.77 -21.46
CA LYS A 121 1.50 -5.52 -22.22
C LYS A 121 0.28 -4.60 -22.07
N HIS A 122 0.52 -3.34 -21.74
CA HIS A 122 -0.53 -2.32 -21.65
C HIS A 122 -1.06 -1.88 -23.01
N ASP A 123 -2.32 -1.45 -23.02
CA ASP A 123 -3.01 -0.97 -24.21
C ASP A 123 -2.99 0.56 -24.30
N PHE A 124 -2.46 1.07 -25.41
CA PHE A 124 -2.37 2.50 -25.74
C PHE A 124 -3.34 2.91 -26.87
N SER A 125 -4.22 2.03 -27.32
CA SER A 125 -5.19 2.32 -28.40
C SER A 125 -6.30 3.30 -27.96
N SER A 126 -6.53 3.44 -26.65
CA SER A 126 -7.52 4.34 -26.08
C SER A 126 -7.01 4.97 -24.78
N TYR A 127 -7.66 6.05 -24.34
CA TYR A 127 -7.41 6.58 -23.00
C TYR A 127 -7.87 5.58 -21.94
N ARG A 128 -6.97 5.15 -21.05
CA ARG A 128 -7.31 4.23 -19.94
C ARG A 128 -6.60 4.66 -18.67
N THR A 129 -7.38 4.94 -17.64
CA THR A 129 -6.87 5.33 -16.32
C THR A 129 -6.92 4.15 -15.36
N TRP A 130 -5.81 3.95 -14.64
CA TRP A 130 -5.62 2.96 -13.60
C TRP A 130 -5.35 3.68 -12.29
N GLY A 131 -6.23 3.51 -11.31
CA GLY A 131 -6.07 4.09 -9.98
C GLY A 131 -5.10 3.27 -9.14
N MET A 132 -4.34 3.93 -8.29
CA MET A 132 -3.40 3.33 -7.35
C MET A 132 -3.61 3.95 -5.96
N LEU A 133 -4.31 3.19 -5.13
CA LEU A 133 -4.62 3.45 -3.73
C LEU A 133 -4.84 2.09 -3.09
N ALA A 134 -4.01 1.68 -2.13
CA ALA A 134 -4.14 0.36 -1.52
C ALA A 134 -5.57 0.16 -0.97
N ARG A 135 -6.25 -0.94 -1.24
CA ARG A 135 -7.66 -1.12 -0.90
C ARG A 135 -8.03 -2.60 -0.90
N ASP A 136 -8.76 -2.99 0.14
CA ASP A 136 -9.46 -4.28 0.18
C ASP A 136 -10.56 -4.31 -0.90
N GLU A 137 -10.17 -4.76 -2.08
CA GLU A 137 -11.04 -4.97 -3.21
C GLU A 137 -10.67 -6.30 -3.87
N PRO A 138 -11.61 -7.24 -4.04
CA PRO A 138 -11.30 -8.49 -4.70
C PRO A 138 -10.95 -8.27 -6.18
N PRO A 139 -9.97 -9.01 -6.74
CA PRO A 139 -9.65 -8.92 -8.15
C PRO A 139 -10.83 -9.39 -9.00
N ASN A 140 -11.13 -8.63 -10.05
CA ASN A 140 -12.16 -8.96 -11.02
C ASN A 140 -11.55 -9.13 -12.41
N SER A 141 -11.46 -10.37 -12.86
CA SER A 141 -10.93 -10.72 -14.20
C SER A 141 -12.01 -11.02 -15.24
N ALA A 142 -13.30 -10.85 -14.90
CA ALA A 142 -14.39 -11.11 -15.84
C ALA A 142 -14.45 -10.10 -17.01
N GLY A 143 -13.78 -8.95 -16.87
CA GLY A 143 -13.69 -7.92 -17.90
C GLY A 143 -12.66 -6.85 -17.54
N LEU A 144 -12.68 -5.73 -18.28
CA LEU A 144 -11.83 -4.59 -17.97
C LEU A 144 -12.31 -3.90 -16.68
N ASP A 145 -11.59 -4.15 -15.59
CA ASP A 145 -11.80 -3.45 -14.32
C ASP A 145 -10.52 -2.74 -13.90
N THR A 146 -10.61 -1.41 -13.79
CA THR A 146 -9.47 -0.53 -13.48
C THR A 146 -9.47 -0.07 -12.02
N LYS A 147 -10.15 -0.81 -11.15
CA LYS A 147 -10.12 -0.63 -9.69
C LYS A 147 -8.72 -0.91 -9.14
N ASN A 148 -8.31 -0.10 -8.17
CA ASN A 148 -7.14 -0.34 -7.32
C ASN A 148 -7.41 -1.49 -6.36
N LEU A 149 -6.37 -2.28 -6.10
CA LEU A 149 -6.38 -3.44 -5.20
C LEU A 149 -5.44 -3.15 -4.01
N TYR A 150 -4.79 -4.18 -3.49
CA TYR A 150 -4.09 -4.21 -2.21
C TYR A 150 -2.81 -3.35 -2.20
N GLY A 151 -1.95 -3.49 -3.21
CA GLY A 151 -0.66 -2.79 -3.31
C GLY A 151 -0.67 -1.50 -4.14
N VAL A 152 0.42 -0.71 -4.01
CA VAL A 152 0.71 0.45 -4.85
C VAL A 152 2.16 0.42 -5.33
N HIS A 153 2.34 0.27 -6.65
CA HIS A 153 3.61 0.07 -7.31
C HIS A 153 3.75 1.03 -8.50
N PRO A 154 4.20 2.27 -8.31
CA PRO A 154 4.40 3.24 -9.39
C PRO A 154 5.70 2.99 -10.18
N PHE A 155 5.91 1.76 -10.63
CA PHE A 155 7.04 1.33 -11.46
C PHE A 155 6.56 0.70 -12.76
N TYR A 156 7.14 1.09 -13.89
CA TYR A 156 6.91 0.41 -15.16
C TYR A 156 8.21 0.18 -15.93
N MET A 157 8.18 -0.79 -16.82
CA MET A 157 9.24 -1.12 -17.76
C MET A 157 8.73 -0.97 -19.19
N MET A 158 9.61 -0.57 -20.09
CA MET A 158 9.34 -0.36 -21.50
C MET A 158 10.35 -1.10 -22.37
N LEU A 159 9.86 -1.83 -23.38
CA LEU A 159 10.68 -2.32 -24.48
C LEU A 159 10.74 -1.28 -25.59
N GLU A 160 11.94 -0.87 -25.97
CA GLU A 160 12.19 0.06 -27.06
C GLU A 160 12.14 -0.67 -28.42
N PRO A 161 11.89 0.04 -29.54
CA PRO A 161 11.76 -0.60 -30.85
C PRO A 161 13.00 -1.35 -31.35
N ASP A 162 14.18 -1.06 -30.79
CA ASP A 162 15.45 -1.70 -31.11
C ASP A 162 15.79 -2.87 -30.17
N GLY A 163 14.88 -3.25 -29.27
CA GLY A 163 15.05 -4.35 -28.33
C GLY A 163 15.72 -3.95 -27.00
N ASN A 164 16.18 -2.70 -26.85
CA ASN A 164 16.59 -2.19 -25.54
C ASN A 164 15.38 -2.07 -24.60
N ALA A 165 15.65 -1.92 -23.31
CA ALA A 165 14.65 -1.70 -22.29
C ALA A 165 15.07 -0.57 -21.35
N HIS A 166 14.08 0.11 -20.79
CA HIS A 166 14.28 1.03 -19.66
C HIS A 166 13.15 0.87 -18.65
N GLY A 167 13.40 1.30 -17.42
CA GLY A 167 12.40 1.35 -16.36
C GLY A 167 12.21 2.77 -15.83
N VAL A 168 11.04 3.04 -15.28
CA VAL A 168 10.73 4.29 -14.58
C VAL A 168 10.03 3.97 -13.27
N PHE A 169 10.51 4.54 -12.17
CA PHE A 169 9.88 4.47 -10.85
C PHE A 169 9.59 5.88 -10.35
N ILE A 170 8.39 6.13 -9.84
CA ILE A 170 8.01 7.40 -9.22
C ILE A 170 7.82 7.19 -7.72
N LEU A 171 8.71 7.73 -6.89
CA LEU A 171 8.58 7.66 -5.43
C LEU A 171 7.55 8.68 -4.93
N ASN A 172 6.30 8.23 -4.84
CA ASN A 172 5.19 8.97 -4.27
C ASN A 172 4.19 7.97 -3.65
N SER A 173 3.62 8.29 -2.49
CA SER A 173 2.69 7.40 -1.77
C SER A 173 1.30 7.98 -1.59
N ASN A 174 1.02 9.18 -2.09
CA ASN A 174 -0.35 9.69 -2.15
C ASN A 174 -1.19 8.84 -3.13
N ALA A 175 -2.52 9.01 -3.10
CA ALA A 175 -3.36 8.40 -4.14
C ALA A 175 -2.94 8.93 -5.51
N GLN A 176 -2.70 8.02 -6.43
CA GLN A 176 -2.08 8.33 -7.72
C GLN A 176 -2.69 7.48 -8.81
N GLU A 177 -2.44 7.83 -10.06
CA GLU A 177 -3.00 7.13 -11.21
C GLU A 177 -2.16 7.30 -12.46
N MET A 178 -2.25 6.31 -13.33
CA MET A 178 -1.62 6.28 -14.64
C MET A 178 -2.69 6.25 -15.71
N THR A 179 -2.59 7.14 -16.70
CA THR A 179 -3.45 7.12 -17.90
C THR A 179 -2.63 6.83 -19.14
N THR A 180 -2.89 5.71 -19.80
CA THR A 180 -2.37 5.43 -21.15
C THR A 180 -3.14 6.24 -22.18
N ALA A 181 -2.48 6.65 -23.26
CA ALA A 181 -3.09 7.41 -24.35
C ALA A 181 -2.47 7.06 -25.73
N PRO A 182 -3.21 7.20 -26.83
CA PRO A 182 -2.66 7.07 -28.18
C PRO A 182 -1.51 8.05 -28.44
N GLY A 183 -0.51 7.65 -29.23
CA GLY A 183 0.67 8.48 -29.46
C GLY A 183 1.98 7.70 -29.56
N PRO A 184 2.23 6.67 -28.74
CA PRO A 184 1.74 6.39 -27.38
C PRO A 184 2.25 7.42 -26.34
N ALA A 185 1.42 7.72 -25.34
CA ALA A 185 1.74 8.65 -24.26
C ALA A 185 1.24 8.14 -22.90
N LEU A 186 1.83 8.65 -21.83
CA LEU A 186 1.46 8.37 -20.44
C LEU A 186 1.20 9.68 -19.70
N ILE A 187 0.14 9.71 -18.90
CA ILE A 187 -0.18 10.83 -18.01
C ILE A 187 -0.20 10.28 -16.58
N TYR A 188 0.69 10.78 -15.75
CA TYR A 188 0.73 10.51 -14.31
C TYR A 188 0.01 11.62 -13.56
N ARG A 189 -0.87 11.26 -12.63
CA ARG A 189 -1.55 12.21 -11.74
C ARG A 189 -1.45 11.72 -10.29
N THR A 190 -1.23 12.63 -9.36
CA THR A 190 -1.24 12.34 -7.91
C THR A 190 -1.86 13.51 -7.16
N ILE A 191 -2.38 13.24 -5.96
CA ILE A 191 -3.07 14.23 -5.12
C ILE A 191 -2.18 14.80 -4.01
N GLY A 192 -0.86 14.66 -4.11
CA GLY A 192 0.05 15.22 -3.12
C GLY A 192 1.50 14.83 -3.33
N GLY A 193 2.34 15.23 -2.36
CA GLY A 193 3.77 14.94 -2.36
C GLY A 193 4.56 15.76 -3.37
N ASN A 194 5.69 15.21 -3.79
CA ASN A 194 6.57 15.71 -4.85
C ASN A 194 6.69 14.66 -5.97
N LEU A 195 7.33 15.01 -7.10
CA LEU A 195 7.69 14.05 -8.14
C LEU A 195 9.16 13.69 -7.99
N ASP A 196 9.46 12.51 -7.44
CA ASP A 196 10.81 11.95 -7.35
C ASP A 196 10.91 10.74 -8.29
N ILE A 197 11.50 10.93 -9.47
CA ILE A 197 11.43 10.00 -10.60
C ILE A 197 12.80 9.40 -10.89
N TYR A 198 12.88 8.07 -10.94
CA TYR A 198 14.09 7.31 -11.23
C TYR A 198 13.96 6.61 -12.58
N PHE A 199 15.01 6.72 -13.40
CA PHE A 199 15.10 6.16 -14.73
C PHE A 199 16.24 5.13 -14.79
N PHE A 200 15.89 3.89 -15.15
CA PHE A 200 16.79 2.75 -15.19
C PHE A 200 17.16 2.42 -16.65
N PRO A 201 18.44 2.50 -17.05
CA PRO A 201 18.87 2.41 -18.45
C PRO A 201 18.78 1.04 -19.14
N GLY A 202 18.61 -0.08 -18.43
CA GLY A 202 18.72 -1.42 -19.02
C GLY A 202 20.16 -1.75 -19.45
N PRO A 203 20.44 -2.31 -20.64
CA PRO A 203 19.56 -2.38 -21.81
C PRO A 203 18.61 -3.59 -21.88
N SER A 204 18.80 -4.65 -21.10
CA SER A 204 17.83 -5.77 -21.08
C SER A 204 16.73 -5.59 -20.02
N PRO A 205 15.55 -6.22 -20.18
CA PRO A 205 14.53 -6.25 -19.13
C PRO A 205 15.05 -6.72 -17.77
N GLU A 206 15.92 -7.74 -17.76
CA GLU A 206 16.54 -8.27 -16.55
C GLU A 206 17.43 -7.23 -15.87
N GLU A 207 18.27 -6.52 -16.64
CA GLU A 207 19.10 -5.44 -16.10
C GLU A 207 18.27 -4.28 -15.56
N VAL A 208 17.15 -3.93 -16.20
CA VAL A 208 16.23 -2.91 -15.66
C VAL A 208 15.72 -3.33 -14.28
N THR A 209 15.30 -4.58 -14.11
CA THR A 209 14.85 -5.10 -12.82
C THR A 209 15.98 -5.08 -11.79
N GLN A 210 17.20 -5.52 -12.15
CA GLN A 210 18.36 -5.47 -11.26
C GLN A 210 18.68 -4.03 -10.81
N GLN A 211 18.59 -3.06 -11.71
CA GLN A 211 18.82 -1.64 -11.41
C GLN A 211 17.73 -1.07 -10.49
N TYR A 212 16.47 -1.47 -10.69
CA TYR A 212 15.35 -1.13 -9.82
C TYR A 212 15.55 -1.72 -8.41
N LEU A 213 15.91 -3.00 -8.31
CA LEU A 213 16.17 -3.67 -7.02
C LEU A 213 17.43 -3.12 -6.33
N ALA A 214 18.42 -2.61 -7.05
CA ALA A 214 19.55 -1.89 -6.45
C ALA A 214 19.08 -0.61 -5.73
N LEU A 215 18.08 0.09 -6.29
CA LEU A 215 17.48 1.27 -5.66
C LEU A 215 16.62 0.89 -4.45
N ILE A 216 15.65 0.00 -4.63
CA ILE A 216 14.58 -0.24 -3.64
C ILE A 216 14.88 -1.36 -2.64
N GLY A 217 15.87 -2.22 -2.92
CA GLY A 217 16.18 -3.41 -2.14
C GLY A 217 15.84 -4.70 -2.91
N THR A 218 16.62 -5.74 -2.64
CA THR A 218 16.41 -7.07 -3.23
C THR A 218 15.34 -7.84 -2.44
N PRO A 219 14.60 -8.75 -3.08
CA PRO A 219 13.71 -9.67 -2.37
C PRO A 219 14.44 -10.42 -1.26
N PHE A 220 13.74 -10.72 -0.17
CA PHE A 220 14.29 -11.58 0.88
C PHE A 220 14.43 -13.01 0.34
N LEU A 221 15.37 -13.78 0.90
CA LEU A 221 15.51 -15.20 0.58
C LEU A 221 14.48 -15.99 1.41
N PRO A 222 13.47 -16.64 0.81
CA PRO A 222 12.51 -17.43 1.56
C PRO A 222 13.18 -18.68 2.15
N ALA A 223 12.62 -19.18 3.26
CA ALA A 223 12.99 -20.49 3.78
C ALA A 223 12.62 -21.58 2.77
N TYR A 224 13.41 -22.66 2.68
CA TYR A 224 13.23 -23.68 1.65
C TYR A 224 11.82 -24.31 1.68
N TRP A 225 11.28 -24.56 2.88
CA TRP A 225 9.95 -25.13 3.07
C TRP A 225 8.82 -24.25 2.52
N ALA A 226 9.01 -22.93 2.46
CA ALA A 226 7.99 -21.99 1.97
C ALA A 226 7.75 -22.14 0.45
N LEU A 227 8.65 -22.83 -0.27
CA LEU A 227 8.48 -23.19 -1.68
C LEU A 227 7.59 -24.42 -1.89
N GLY A 228 7.29 -25.15 -0.82
CA GLY A 228 6.44 -26.34 -0.84
C GLY A 228 4.95 -26.02 -0.97
N TYR A 229 4.13 -27.05 -1.15
CA TYR A 229 2.69 -26.88 -1.27
C TYR A 229 2.06 -26.51 0.08
N GLN A 230 1.12 -25.58 0.06
CA GLN A 230 0.45 -25.06 1.24
C GLN A 230 -1.06 -25.26 1.16
N ILE A 231 -1.70 -25.67 2.26
CA ILE A 231 -3.16 -25.78 2.36
C ILE A 231 -3.69 -24.72 3.32
N SER A 232 -4.62 -23.90 2.84
CA SER A 232 -5.34 -22.87 3.60
C SER A 232 -6.82 -22.88 3.25
N ARG A 233 -7.65 -22.33 4.14
CA ARG A 233 -8.99 -21.82 3.84
C ARG A 233 -9.45 -20.92 4.96
N TYR A 234 -10.27 -19.93 4.61
CA TYR A 234 -11.20 -19.32 5.53
C TYR A 234 -12.39 -20.28 5.78
N GLY A 235 -12.85 -20.35 7.03
CA GLY A 235 -14.01 -21.11 7.45
C GLY A 235 -13.70 -22.57 7.74
N TYR A 236 -12.58 -22.86 8.41
CA TYR A 236 -12.48 -24.12 9.15
C TYR A 236 -13.42 -24.04 10.36
N GLU A 237 -14.33 -25.01 10.49
CA GLU A 237 -15.35 -24.99 11.57
C GLU A 237 -14.70 -25.08 12.96
N ASP A 238 -13.67 -25.92 13.10
CA ASP A 238 -12.91 -26.12 14.31
C ASP A 238 -11.56 -26.83 14.03
N LEU A 239 -10.78 -27.06 15.08
CA LEU A 239 -9.51 -27.79 14.99
C LEU A 239 -9.69 -29.26 14.54
N TYR A 240 -10.84 -29.88 14.80
CA TYR A 240 -11.11 -31.25 14.38
C TYR A 240 -11.30 -31.31 12.85
N GLU A 241 -12.05 -30.38 12.28
CA GLU A 241 -12.24 -30.28 10.83
C GLU A 241 -10.89 -30.04 10.13
N MET A 242 -10.09 -29.09 10.63
CA MET A 242 -8.75 -28.83 10.11
C MET A 242 -7.89 -30.11 10.14
N LYS A 243 -7.82 -30.80 11.28
CA LYS A 243 -7.09 -32.08 11.41
C LYS A 243 -7.54 -33.12 10.38
N ARG A 244 -8.85 -33.31 10.23
CA ARG A 244 -9.44 -34.27 9.29
C ARG A 244 -9.07 -33.92 7.84
N ILE A 245 -9.13 -32.64 7.48
CA ILE A 245 -8.81 -32.15 6.14
C ILE A 245 -7.32 -32.32 5.82
N ILE A 246 -6.43 -32.03 6.75
CA ILE A 246 -4.99 -32.22 6.54
C ILE A 246 -4.64 -33.70 6.53
N HIS A 247 -5.18 -34.49 7.45
CA HIS A 247 -4.91 -35.92 7.54
C HIS A 247 -5.25 -36.66 6.26
N ARG A 248 -6.41 -36.39 5.62
CA ARG A 248 -6.75 -37.07 4.36
C ARG A 248 -5.76 -36.74 3.23
N ASN A 249 -5.16 -35.55 3.21
CA ASN A 249 -4.17 -35.17 2.19
C ASN A 249 -2.87 -35.95 2.40
N ILE A 250 -2.45 -36.08 3.67
CA ILE A 250 -1.31 -36.91 4.07
C ILE A 250 -1.55 -38.38 3.73
N GLU A 251 -2.73 -38.94 4.05
CA GLU A 251 -3.10 -40.31 3.67
C GLU A 251 -3.17 -40.52 2.16
N SER A 252 -3.46 -39.46 1.41
CA SER A 252 -3.47 -39.49 -0.06
C SER A 252 -2.08 -39.30 -0.68
N GLU A 253 -1.03 -39.25 0.15
CA GLU A 253 0.36 -39.03 -0.27
C GLU A 253 0.57 -37.75 -1.09
N ILE A 254 -0.27 -36.72 -0.88
CA ILE A 254 -0.10 -35.41 -1.50
C ILE A 254 1.06 -34.69 -0.80
N PRO A 255 2.11 -34.26 -1.51
CA PRO A 255 3.20 -33.49 -0.91
C PRO A 255 2.65 -32.23 -0.24
N LEU A 256 2.97 -32.06 1.05
CA LEU A 256 2.46 -30.98 1.87
C LEU A 256 3.56 -30.53 2.82
N ASP A 257 3.99 -29.28 2.69
CA ASP A 257 5.03 -28.69 3.52
C ASP A 257 4.42 -27.73 4.53
N THR A 258 3.29 -27.08 4.21
CA THR A 258 2.72 -26.03 5.07
C THR A 258 1.21 -26.17 5.24
N VAL A 259 0.76 -26.01 6.48
CA VAL A 259 -0.64 -25.83 6.82
C VAL A 259 -0.85 -24.40 7.28
N VAL A 260 -1.90 -23.75 6.77
CA VAL A 260 -2.25 -22.38 7.14
C VAL A 260 -3.56 -22.39 7.91
N ALA A 261 -3.60 -21.73 9.07
CA ALA A 261 -4.83 -21.46 9.79
C ALA A 261 -5.24 -19.99 9.60
N ASP A 262 -6.46 -19.81 9.10
CA ASP A 262 -7.12 -18.52 8.95
C ASP A 262 -7.73 -18.04 10.29
N ILE A 263 -8.38 -16.88 10.31
CA ILE A 263 -8.84 -16.16 11.52
C ILE A 263 -9.77 -16.97 12.44
N ASP A 264 -10.34 -18.07 11.94
CA ASP A 264 -11.21 -18.98 12.70
C ASP A 264 -10.53 -19.51 13.97
N TYR A 265 -9.20 -19.65 13.98
CA TYR A 265 -8.47 -20.15 15.15
C TYR A 265 -8.53 -19.20 16.35
N MET A 266 -8.78 -17.91 16.09
CA MET A 266 -8.78 -16.87 17.10
C MET A 266 -10.07 -16.91 17.93
N ASP A 267 -10.03 -16.38 19.16
CA ASP A 267 -11.24 -16.19 19.94
C ASP A 267 -12.02 -15.00 19.34
N ARG A 268 -13.09 -15.29 18.61
CA ARG A 268 -13.95 -14.27 17.95
C ARG A 268 -13.10 -13.25 17.17
N TYR A 269 -12.18 -13.78 16.36
CA TYR A 269 -11.33 -13.03 15.42
C TYR A 269 -10.35 -12.04 16.06
N LYS A 270 -10.12 -12.11 17.39
CA LYS A 270 -9.16 -11.24 18.08
C LYS A 270 -7.72 -11.76 17.91
N ASP A 271 -6.83 -10.94 17.36
CA ASP A 271 -5.42 -11.30 17.26
C ASP A 271 -4.80 -11.73 18.59
N PHE A 272 -3.81 -12.62 18.50
CA PHE A 272 -3.05 -13.17 19.62
C PHE A 272 -3.92 -13.90 20.66
N THR A 273 -5.03 -14.50 20.23
CA THR A 273 -5.90 -15.35 21.05
C THR A 273 -6.16 -16.72 20.39
N ILE A 274 -6.72 -17.66 21.16
CA ILE A 274 -7.12 -18.99 20.67
C ILE A 274 -8.57 -19.22 21.07
N GLY A 275 -9.42 -19.48 20.09
CA GLY A 275 -10.83 -19.78 20.29
C GLY A 275 -11.04 -21.12 21.01
N ARG A 276 -12.17 -21.26 21.70
CA ARG A 276 -12.47 -22.49 22.48
C ARG A 276 -12.44 -23.76 21.62
N ASN A 277 -12.98 -23.70 20.41
CA ASN A 277 -13.03 -24.83 19.48
C ASN A 277 -11.66 -25.17 18.87
N TRP A 278 -10.66 -24.31 19.15
CA TRP A 278 -9.28 -24.44 18.69
C TRP A 278 -8.32 -24.76 19.84
N ALA A 279 -8.87 -25.08 21.01
CA ALA A 279 -8.10 -25.58 22.14
C ALA A 279 -7.28 -26.81 21.71
N GLY A 280 -5.96 -26.75 21.97
CA GLY A 280 -5.02 -27.80 21.56
C GLY A 280 -4.39 -27.61 20.19
N ILE A 281 -4.60 -26.47 19.52
CA ILE A 281 -3.89 -26.13 18.26
C ILE A 281 -2.37 -26.24 18.43
N SER A 282 -1.82 -25.80 19.58
CA SER A 282 -0.40 -25.96 19.91
C SER A 282 0.09 -27.41 19.85
N ASN A 283 -0.67 -28.36 20.42
CA ASN A 283 -0.33 -29.78 20.35
C ASN A 283 -0.40 -30.30 18.92
N TYR A 284 -1.33 -29.79 18.12
CA TYR A 284 -1.45 -30.19 16.73
C TYR A 284 -0.29 -29.68 15.88
N VAL A 285 0.13 -28.43 16.08
CA VAL A 285 1.32 -27.87 15.41
C VAL A 285 2.56 -28.71 15.73
N ASN A 286 2.76 -29.08 17.00
CA ASN A 286 3.85 -30.00 17.36
C ASN A 286 3.76 -31.37 16.66
N SER A 287 2.55 -31.90 16.49
CA SER A 287 2.35 -33.13 15.70
C SER A 287 2.71 -32.94 14.22
N LEU A 288 2.36 -31.80 13.61
CA LEU A 288 2.73 -31.47 12.23
C LEU A 288 4.26 -31.34 12.09
N HIS A 289 4.93 -30.71 13.06
CA HIS A 289 6.38 -30.63 13.10
C HIS A 289 7.04 -32.01 13.16
N SER A 290 6.45 -32.98 13.88
CA SER A 290 6.97 -34.37 13.90
C SER A 290 6.91 -35.08 12.54
N LEU A 291 6.06 -34.58 11.63
CA LEU A 291 5.93 -35.02 10.24
C LEU A 291 6.77 -34.18 9.27
N GLY A 292 7.49 -33.16 9.77
CA GLY A 292 8.23 -32.21 8.94
C GLY A 292 7.37 -31.14 8.27
N ILE A 293 6.11 -30.96 8.72
CA ILE A 293 5.15 -29.99 8.17
C ILE A 293 5.14 -28.72 9.02
N GLN A 294 5.24 -27.55 8.38
CA GLN A 294 5.24 -26.24 9.00
C GLN A 294 3.82 -25.67 9.13
N THR A 295 3.63 -24.73 10.06
CA THR A 295 2.36 -24.03 10.25
C THR A 295 2.52 -22.52 10.08
N ILE A 296 1.67 -21.91 9.26
CA ILE A 296 1.50 -20.46 9.16
C ILE A 296 0.19 -20.08 9.85
N LEU A 297 0.19 -18.98 10.61
CA LEU A 297 -1.02 -18.36 11.14
C LEU A 297 -1.21 -16.98 10.52
N ILE A 298 -2.46 -16.64 10.21
CA ILE A 298 -2.86 -15.28 9.84
C ILE A 298 -2.89 -14.35 11.06
N PHE A 299 -2.60 -13.08 10.86
CA PHE A 299 -2.76 -12.00 11.82
C PHE A 299 -3.23 -10.75 11.08
N ASP A 300 -4.20 -10.06 11.64
CA ASP A 300 -4.66 -8.78 11.11
C ASP A 300 -3.99 -7.63 11.88
N PRO A 301 -3.85 -6.44 11.30
CA PRO A 301 -3.30 -5.30 12.03
C PRO A 301 -4.30 -4.71 13.03
N ALA A 302 -5.59 -4.98 12.87
CA ALA A 302 -6.67 -4.28 13.56
C ALA A 302 -6.98 -4.90 14.93
N ILE A 303 -6.53 -4.25 16.00
CA ILE A 303 -6.62 -4.80 17.36
C ILE A 303 -7.88 -4.33 18.09
N GLN A 304 -8.71 -5.28 18.55
CA GLN A 304 -9.91 -5.00 19.34
C GLN A 304 -9.57 -4.22 20.63
N VAL A 305 -10.23 -3.09 20.87
CA VAL A 305 -9.78 -2.11 21.88
C VAL A 305 -10.05 -2.45 23.35
N ASP A 306 -10.62 -3.62 23.61
CA ASP A 306 -10.82 -4.16 24.96
C ASP A 306 -10.32 -5.60 25.11
N CYS A 307 -9.39 -6.02 24.25
CA CYS A 307 -8.66 -7.27 24.42
C CYS A 307 -7.33 -7.07 25.16
N ASP A 308 -6.74 -8.18 25.62
CA ASP A 308 -5.47 -8.12 26.38
C ASP A 308 -4.29 -7.62 25.52
N ALA A 309 -4.29 -7.88 24.21
CA ALA A 309 -3.23 -7.39 23.32
C ALA A 309 -3.25 -5.86 23.23
N PHE A 310 -4.44 -5.27 23.15
CA PHE A 310 -4.62 -3.82 23.18
C PHE A 310 -4.18 -3.22 24.52
N GLN A 311 -4.61 -3.79 25.64
CA GLN A 311 -4.20 -3.35 26.99
C GLN A 311 -2.67 -3.36 27.13
N ARG A 312 -2.00 -4.44 26.70
CA ARG A 312 -0.53 -4.52 26.70
C ARG A 312 0.11 -3.45 25.80
N GLY A 313 -0.57 -3.08 24.72
CA GLY A 313 -0.16 -1.98 23.84
C GLY A 313 -0.19 -0.64 24.59
N ILE A 314 -1.30 -0.35 25.26
CA ILE A 314 -1.44 0.85 26.10
C ILE A 314 -0.36 0.87 27.20
N ASP A 315 -0.16 -0.23 27.91
CA ASP A 315 0.86 -0.35 28.97
C ASP A 315 2.29 -0.15 28.43
N ALA A 316 2.54 -0.55 27.18
CA ALA A 316 3.80 -0.36 26.48
C ALA A 316 3.96 1.03 25.83
N ASN A 317 2.95 1.90 25.94
CA ASN A 317 2.86 3.18 25.22
C ASN A 317 2.88 3.02 23.70
N ALA A 318 2.40 1.90 23.17
CA ALA A 318 2.16 1.73 21.75
C ALA A 318 1.15 2.78 21.28
N ARG A 319 1.32 3.22 20.04
CA ARG A 319 0.46 4.21 19.40
C ARG A 319 -0.38 3.57 18.34
N PHE A 320 -1.54 4.19 18.13
CA PHE A 320 -2.52 3.81 17.14
C PHE A 320 -2.83 5.03 16.27
N ILE A 321 -3.41 4.81 15.10
CA ILE A 321 -3.87 5.90 14.23
C ILE A 321 -4.91 6.73 14.99
N GLU A 322 -4.72 8.05 15.00
CA GLU A 322 -5.56 8.98 15.76
C GLU A 322 -6.34 9.94 14.87
N TRP A 323 -7.45 10.44 15.38
CA TRP A 323 -8.03 11.71 14.93
C TRP A 323 -7.03 12.85 15.14
N GLU A 324 -7.00 13.81 14.21
CA GLU A 324 -6.16 15.00 14.34
C GLU A 324 -6.56 15.79 15.59
N ARG A 325 -7.87 15.97 15.79
CA ARG A 325 -8.46 16.81 16.83
C ARG A 325 -9.56 16.10 17.62
N SER A 326 -9.78 16.52 18.86
CA SER A 326 -10.73 15.89 19.78
C SER A 326 -12.20 16.08 19.39
N ASP A 327 -12.53 17.12 18.61
CA ASP A 327 -13.89 17.39 18.11
C ASP A 327 -14.30 16.44 16.98
N GLN A 328 -13.35 15.74 16.36
CA GLN A 328 -13.61 14.75 15.31
C GLN A 328 -13.95 13.36 15.89
N VAL A 329 -13.65 13.13 17.16
CA VAL A 329 -13.83 11.82 17.81
C VAL A 329 -15.31 11.46 17.90
N MET A 330 -15.69 10.31 17.34
CA MET A 330 -17.05 9.76 17.45
C MET A 330 -17.35 9.28 18.87
N ARG A 331 -17.84 10.19 19.74
CA ARG A 331 -18.16 9.88 21.15
C ARG A 331 -19.19 8.76 21.31
N SER A 332 -20.11 8.60 20.35
CA SER A 332 -21.06 7.47 20.32
C SER A 332 -20.38 6.10 20.33
N ILE A 333 -19.19 6.01 19.74
CA ILE A 333 -18.37 4.79 19.71
C ILE A 333 -17.33 4.82 20.84
N GLN A 334 -16.56 5.91 20.94
CA GLN A 334 -15.42 6.03 21.85
C GLN A 334 -15.79 5.78 23.31
N ASP A 335 -16.93 6.33 23.77
CA ASP A 335 -17.31 6.30 25.18
C ASP A 335 -17.77 4.91 25.65
N LYS A 336 -17.95 3.96 24.73
CA LYS A 336 -18.26 2.55 25.02
C LYS A 336 -17.05 1.78 25.57
N TYR A 337 -15.83 2.29 25.39
CA TYR A 337 -14.59 1.56 25.64
C TYR A 337 -13.69 2.29 26.65
N PRO A 338 -13.54 1.79 27.89
CA PRO A 338 -12.77 2.48 28.94
C PRO A 338 -11.32 2.80 28.55
N LEU A 339 -10.64 1.93 27.80
CA LEU A 339 -9.23 2.09 27.45
C LEU A 339 -8.94 3.20 26.44
N VAL A 340 -9.97 3.65 25.71
CA VAL A 340 -9.83 4.66 24.66
C VAL A 340 -10.76 5.86 24.82
N LYS A 341 -11.61 5.87 25.86
CA LYS A 341 -12.66 6.87 26.11
C LYS A 341 -12.15 8.31 26.01
N ASP A 342 -11.05 8.64 26.66
CA ASP A 342 -10.48 9.99 26.71
C ASP A 342 -9.30 10.18 25.74
N THR A 343 -9.23 9.37 24.69
CA THR A 343 -8.16 9.41 23.69
C THR A 343 -8.67 9.92 22.34
N LYS A 344 -7.75 10.12 21.39
CA LYS A 344 -8.07 10.41 19.98
C LYS A 344 -7.92 9.17 19.09
N THR A 345 -7.78 7.97 19.65
CA THR A 345 -7.63 6.73 18.87
C THR A 345 -8.79 6.60 17.90
N MET A 346 -8.49 6.48 16.61
CA MET A 346 -9.51 6.26 15.59
C MET A 346 -9.98 4.81 15.66
N LEU A 347 -11.29 4.63 15.84
CA LEU A 347 -11.90 3.32 15.96
C LEU A 347 -12.57 2.92 14.66
N GLY A 348 -12.29 1.69 14.23
CA GLY A 348 -12.85 1.09 13.04
C GLY A 348 -13.59 -0.21 13.33
N VAL A 349 -13.90 -0.92 12.26
CA VAL A 349 -14.62 -2.19 12.22
C VAL A 349 -13.91 -3.12 11.23
N VAL A 350 -13.51 -4.30 11.69
CA VAL A 350 -12.94 -5.38 10.86
C VAL A 350 -13.56 -6.71 11.34
N TRP A 351 -12.79 -7.79 11.46
CA TRP A 351 -13.29 -9.12 11.82
C TRP A 351 -13.75 -9.27 13.28
N PRO A 352 -13.06 -8.68 14.29
CA PRO A 352 -13.51 -8.77 15.67
C PRO A 352 -14.92 -8.23 15.90
N ASP A 353 -15.63 -8.80 16.87
CA ASP A 353 -17.00 -8.41 17.25
C ASP A 353 -17.16 -6.97 17.73
N ARG A 354 -16.06 -6.30 18.07
CA ARG A 354 -16.06 -5.00 18.71
C ARG A 354 -15.06 -4.09 17.99
N HIS A 355 -15.19 -2.80 18.21
CA HIS A 355 -14.37 -1.82 17.52
C HIS A 355 -12.88 -2.07 17.74
N VAL A 356 -12.12 -1.81 16.69
CA VAL A 356 -10.69 -2.06 16.59
C VAL A 356 -9.92 -0.76 16.43
N ALA A 357 -8.66 -0.77 16.84
CA ALA A 357 -7.70 0.30 16.60
C ALA A 357 -6.54 -0.22 15.72
N PHE A 358 -5.94 0.68 14.95
CA PHE A 358 -4.91 0.36 13.97
C PHE A 358 -3.56 0.85 14.48
N PRO A 359 -2.58 -0.04 14.73
CA PRO A 359 -1.25 0.34 15.19
C PRO A 359 -0.57 1.37 14.27
N ASP A 360 0.05 2.38 14.87
CA ASP A 360 0.87 3.34 14.14
C ASP A 360 2.31 2.82 14.02
N PHE A 361 2.59 2.08 12.95
CA PHE A 361 3.93 1.54 12.66
C PHE A 361 4.96 2.62 12.27
N PHE A 362 4.53 3.88 12.11
CA PHE A 362 5.42 5.04 11.96
C PHE A 362 5.74 5.75 13.28
N ASP A 363 5.31 5.19 14.42
CA ASP A 363 5.67 5.71 15.75
C ASP A 363 7.19 5.89 15.89
N SER A 364 7.62 7.14 16.03
CA SER A 364 9.04 7.49 16.11
C SER A 364 9.67 7.14 17.46
N THR A 365 8.90 6.70 18.46
CA THR A 365 9.41 6.27 19.78
C THR A 365 9.78 4.78 19.81
N ASN A 366 9.49 4.05 18.73
CA ASN A 366 9.64 2.60 18.62
C ASN A 366 8.77 1.80 19.62
N ALA A 367 7.77 2.40 20.26
CA ALA A 367 6.93 1.72 21.24
C ALA A 367 5.95 0.76 20.55
N THR A 368 5.28 1.22 19.48
CA THR A 368 4.37 0.37 18.70
C THR A 368 5.09 -0.86 18.14
N GLN A 369 6.26 -0.66 17.54
CA GLN A 369 7.04 -1.72 16.91
C GLN A 369 7.52 -2.76 17.93
N LYS A 370 7.99 -2.30 19.10
CA LYS A 370 8.39 -3.20 20.19
C LYS A 370 7.21 -4.01 20.71
N TRP A 371 6.08 -3.37 20.96
CA TRP A 371 4.87 -4.06 21.42
C TRP A 371 4.41 -5.11 20.41
N TRP A 372 4.29 -4.75 19.13
CA TRP A 372 3.91 -5.67 18.05
C TRP A 372 4.80 -6.92 18.01
N ILE A 373 6.13 -6.73 18.04
CA ILE A 373 7.10 -7.82 18.12
C ILE A 373 6.91 -8.67 19.39
N GLN A 374 6.64 -8.05 20.54
CA GLN A 374 6.44 -8.79 21.79
C GLN A 374 5.13 -9.60 21.80
N GLU A 375 4.09 -9.16 21.10
CA GLU A 375 2.86 -9.93 20.95
C GLU A 375 3.11 -11.22 20.16
N PHE A 376 3.87 -11.16 19.06
CA PHE A 376 4.32 -12.36 18.36
C PHE A 376 5.19 -13.28 19.24
N VAL A 377 6.19 -12.73 19.94
CA VAL A 377 7.05 -13.54 20.84
C VAL A 377 6.23 -14.21 21.94
N ARG A 378 5.21 -13.52 22.48
CA ARG A 378 4.30 -14.07 23.49
C ARG A 378 3.41 -15.16 22.91
N PHE A 379 2.84 -14.94 21.73
CA PHE A 379 1.92 -15.87 21.11
C PHE A 379 2.63 -17.11 20.57
N HIS A 380 3.85 -16.96 20.04
CA HIS A 380 4.70 -18.08 19.60
C HIS A 380 5.03 -19.06 20.75
N LYS A 381 5.13 -18.56 22.00
CA LYS A 381 5.27 -19.43 23.19
C LYS A 381 4.02 -20.27 23.47
N GLN A 382 2.86 -19.86 22.98
CA GLN A 382 1.60 -20.61 23.11
C GLN A 382 1.40 -21.55 21.94
N VAL A 383 1.67 -21.10 20.72
CA VAL A 383 1.56 -21.89 19.48
C VAL A 383 2.86 -21.74 18.69
N PRO A 384 3.65 -22.81 18.49
CA PRO A 384 4.95 -22.70 17.82
C PRO A 384 4.80 -22.67 16.29
N PHE A 385 4.20 -21.61 15.74
CA PHE A 385 4.05 -21.43 14.30
C PHE A 385 5.37 -21.03 13.62
N ASP A 386 5.54 -21.39 12.35
CA ASP A 386 6.79 -21.24 11.59
C ASP A 386 6.79 -20.03 10.65
N GLY A 387 5.61 -19.48 10.35
CA GLY A 387 5.45 -18.29 9.52
C GLY A 387 4.24 -17.46 9.90
N ILE A 388 4.27 -16.20 9.46
CA ILE A 388 3.26 -15.19 9.76
C ILE A 388 2.67 -14.73 8.43
N TRP A 389 1.35 -14.84 8.29
CA TRP A 389 0.61 -14.18 7.22
C TRP A 389 -0.03 -12.92 7.81
N ILE A 390 0.41 -11.74 7.38
CA ILE A 390 -0.28 -10.48 7.70
C ILE A 390 -1.29 -10.16 6.59
N ASP A 391 -2.54 -9.89 6.96
CA ASP A 391 -3.62 -9.62 6.01
C ASP A 391 -4.42 -8.36 6.39
N MET A 392 -5.36 -7.94 5.53
CA MET A 392 -6.26 -6.80 5.77
C MET A 392 -5.52 -5.46 6.02
N ASN A 393 -4.30 -5.34 5.52
CA ASN A 393 -3.34 -4.31 5.90
C ASN A 393 -3.11 -3.22 4.85
N GLU A 394 -4.12 -2.96 4.03
CA GLU A 394 -4.13 -1.77 3.18
C GLU A 394 -4.07 -0.45 3.96
N PRO A 395 -4.65 -0.25 5.16
CA PRO A 395 -5.49 -1.11 6.01
C PRO A 395 -6.97 -1.11 5.62
N ALA A 396 -7.61 -2.27 5.70
CA ALA A 396 -9.04 -2.43 5.48
C ALA A 396 -9.86 -1.92 6.67
N ASN A 397 -11.04 -1.36 6.36
CA ASN A 397 -12.05 -1.04 7.37
C ASN A 397 -13.45 -1.22 6.78
N PHE A 398 -14.34 -1.92 7.48
CA PHE A 398 -15.65 -2.26 6.96
C PHE A 398 -16.66 -1.13 7.20
N GLY A 399 -17.35 -0.73 6.14
CA GLY A 399 -18.49 0.18 6.21
C GLY A 399 -18.17 1.66 6.46
N THR A 400 -16.93 2.13 6.24
CA THR A 400 -16.60 3.55 6.43
C THR A 400 -17.52 4.46 5.60
N ASN A 401 -18.20 5.41 6.25
CA ASN A 401 -19.22 6.28 5.68
C ASN A 401 -20.46 5.56 5.10
N GLU A 402 -20.65 4.29 5.41
CA GLU A 402 -21.85 3.52 5.05
C GLU A 402 -22.79 3.44 6.25
N ALA A 403 -24.06 3.07 6.00
CA ALA A 403 -25.01 2.88 7.09
C ALA A 403 -24.59 1.72 8.01
N ASN A 404 -24.03 0.65 7.40
CA ASN A 404 -23.74 -0.61 8.04
C ASN A 404 -22.50 -1.26 7.38
N PRO A 405 -21.65 -2.00 8.12
CA PRO A 405 -20.65 -2.89 7.52
C PRO A 405 -21.31 -4.03 6.72
N TRP A 406 -20.55 -4.68 5.84
CA TRP A 406 -21.08 -5.70 4.92
C TRP A 406 -21.68 -6.94 5.62
N TYR A 407 -21.21 -7.26 6.83
CA TYR A 407 -21.71 -8.38 7.62
C TYR A 407 -22.95 -8.04 8.47
N PHE A 408 -23.44 -6.80 8.44
CA PHE A 408 -24.53 -6.37 9.32
C PHE A 408 -25.80 -7.20 9.10
N GLY A 409 -26.38 -7.69 10.19
CA GLY A 409 -27.51 -8.63 10.17
C GLY A 409 -27.10 -10.11 9.99
N SER A 410 -25.81 -10.42 9.88
CA SER A 410 -25.30 -11.79 10.03
C SER A 410 -25.51 -12.27 11.46
N ASP A 411 -25.87 -13.55 11.63
CA ASP A 411 -25.96 -14.17 12.95
C ASP A 411 -24.58 -14.37 13.61
N ASP A 412 -23.50 -14.35 12.81
CA ASP A 412 -22.14 -14.55 13.32
C ASP A 412 -21.54 -13.27 13.94
N HIS A 413 -22.02 -12.07 13.59
CA HIS A 413 -21.42 -10.81 14.06
C HIS A 413 -22.45 -9.89 14.72
N PRO A 414 -22.06 -9.13 15.77
CA PRO A 414 -22.92 -8.10 16.32
C PRO A 414 -23.05 -6.92 15.36
N ASN A 415 -24.22 -6.29 15.38
CA ASN A 415 -24.47 -5.05 14.67
C ASN A 415 -23.79 -3.87 15.39
N ILE A 416 -22.65 -3.41 14.85
CA ILE A 416 -21.90 -2.27 15.38
C ILE A 416 -21.87 -1.10 14.39
N GLU A 417 -21.80 0.10 14.96
CA GLU A 417 -21.80 1.38 14.23
C GLU A 417 -20.46 1.54 13.47
N PRO A 418 -20.46 1.79 12.15
CA PRO A 418 -19.22 1.94 11.40
C PRO A 418 -18.56 3.31 11.64
N LEU A 419 -17.30 3.43 11.20
CA LEU A 419 -16.55 4.68 11.19
C LEU A 419 -17.20 5.71 10.24
N MET A 420 -17.40 6.93 10.72
CA MET A 420 -17.93 8.07 9.95
C MET A 420 -16.89 9.20 9.88
N CYS A 421 -16.41 9.50 8.69
CA CYS A 421 -15.48 10.58 8.41
C CYS A 421 -16.23 11.92 8.20
N PRO A 422 -15.63 13.06 8.60
CA PRO A 422 -16.29 14.37 8.58
C PRO A 422 -16.39 14.98 7.16
N MET A 423 -17.33 14.51 6.35
CA MET A 423 -17.47 14.89 4.93
C MET A 423 -17.97 16.31 4.65
N SER A 424 -18.70 16.94 5.59
CA SER A 424 -19.38 18.23 5.39
C SER A 424 -18.60 19.45 5.93
N SER A 425 -17.37 19.25 6.37
CA SER A 425 -16.50 20.27 6.96
C SER A 425 -15.26 20.49 6.09
N THR A 426 -14.40 21.45 6.46
CA THR A 426 -13.07 21.61 5.85
C THR A 426 -12.21 20.34 5.96
N ASP A 427 -12.52 19.45 6.92
CA ASP A 427 -11.83 18.16 7.03
C ASP A 427 -12.20 17.20 5.90
N GLY A 428 -13.37 17.38 5.27
CA GLY A 428 -13.84 16.58 4.15
C GLY A 428 -12.94 16.71 2.92
N ASP A 429 -12.16 17.79 2.81
CA ASP A 429 -11.19 18.03 1.74
C ASP A 429 -10.03 17.01 1.73
N TRP A 430 -9.86 16.22 2.80
CA TRP A 430 -8.91 15.12 2.84
C TRP A 430 -9.46 13.87 2.18
N ASP A 431 -10.75 13.57 2.37
CA ASP A 431 -11.41 12.38 1.80
C ASP A 431 -11.98 12.65 0.39
N MET A 432 -12.22 13.92 0.08
CA MET A 432 -12.63 14.44 -1.22
C MET A 432 -11.73 15.62 -1.63
N PRO A 433 -10.48 15.35 -2.03
CA PRO A 433 -9.62 16.41 -2.56
C PRO A 433 -10.24 17.02 -3.82
N PRO A 434 -9.84 18.25 -4.20
CA PRO A 434 -10.38 18.94 -5.37
C PRO A 434 -10.38 18.09 -6.65
N TYR A 435 -9.36 17.26 -6.82
CA TYR A 435 -9.29 16.26 -7.89
C TYR A 435 -9.84 14.91 -7.43
N LYS A 436 -11.01 14.52 -7.95
CA LYS A 436 -11.56 13.18 -7.74
C LYS A 436 -10.74 12.15 -8.51
N THR A 437 -9.88 11.41 -7.82
CA THR A 437 -9.06 10.35 -8.43
C THR A 437 -9.91 9.22 -8.99
N HIS A 438 -9.32 8.45 -9.89
CA HIS A 438 -9.91 7.25 -10.45
C HIS A 438 -10.25 6.21 -9.37
N SER A 439 -9.44 6.13 -8.30
CA SER A 439 -9.69 5.31 -7.12
C SER A 439 -10.94 5.68 -6.32
N VAL A 440 -11.56 6.83 -6.63
CA VAL A 440 -12.86 7.22 -6.09
C VAL A 440 -13.92 7.16 -7.19
N TYR A 441 -13.62 7.69 -8.38
CA TYR A 441 -14.56 7.73 -9.50
C TYR A 441 -15.08 6.34 -9.90
N LYS A 442 -14.20 5.34 -9.94
CA LYS A 442 -14.53 3.97 -10.37
C LYS A 442 -15.48 3.24 -9.39
N TYR A 443 -15.57 3.69 -8.14
CA TYR A 443 -16.43 3.12 -7.10
C TYR A 443 -17.82 3.76 -7.04
N GLY A 444 -18.11 4.73 -7.91
CA GLY A 444 -19.45 5.29 -8.10
C GLY A 444 -19.75 6.54 -7.27
N GLN A 445 -21.05 6.82 -7.12
CA GLN A 445 -21.55 7.94 -6.33
C GLN A 445 -21.47 7.59 -4.84
N GLY A 446 -21.03 8.54 -4.01
CA GLY A 446 -20.84 8.31 -2.56
C GLY A 446 -19.52 7.64 -2.18
N ALA A 447 -18.68 7.26 -3.14
CA ALA A 447 -17.32 6.82 -2.86
C ALA A 447 -16.41 8.00 -2.50
N TYR A 448 -15.46 7.73 -1.60
CA TYR A 448 -14.45 8.65 -1.06
C TYR A 448 -13.10 7.94 -0.99
N LEU A 449 -12.02 8.67 -0.71
CA LEU A 449 -10.72 8.03 -0.45
C LEU A 449 -10.81 7.06 0.74
N ALA A 450 -11.55 7.41 1.80
CA ALA A 450 -11.80 6.56 2.97
C ALA A 450 -12.78 5.40 2.77
N THR A 451 -13.44 5.25 1.62
CA THR A 451 -14.30 4.06 1.39
C THR A 451 -13.46 2.80 1.66
N LYS A 452 -13.96 1.85 2.45
CA LYS A 452 -13.21 0.63 2.87
C LYS A 452 -11.87 0.83 3.62
N THR A 453 -11.60 2.01 4.17
CA THR A 453 -10.38 2.27 4.97
C THR A 453 -10.65 3.38 5.99
N LEU A 454 -9.61 3.92 6.64
CA LEU A 454 -9.73 4.97 7.64
C LEU A 454 -9.88 6.36 7.02
N CYS A 455 -10.31 7.34 7.81
CA CYS A 455 -10.45 8.73 7.36
C CYS A 455 -9.09 9.31 6.96
N MET A 456 -9.01 9.96 5.81
CA MET A 456 -7.74 10.52 5.33
C MET A 456 -7.22 11.67 6.21
N SER A 457 -8.09 12.28 7.01
CA SER A 457 -7.76 13.30 8.01
C SER A 457 -7.07 12.75 9.26
N ALA A 458 -7.02 11.43 9.44
CA ALA A 458 -6.32 10.80 10.56
C ALA A 458 -4.82 11.15 10.56
N VAL A 459 -4.19 11.02 11.71
CA VAL A 459 -2.76 11.29 11.90
C VAL A 459 -1.99 10.09 12.42
N GLN A 460 -0.73 10.04 12.01
CA GLN A 460 0.29 9.04 12.32
C GLN A 460 1.63 9.73 12.59
N ALA A 461 2.66 8.94 12.89
CA ALA A 461 4.01 9.40 13.19
C ALA A 461 4.01 10.45 14.31
N ASN A 462 3.27 10.19 15.38
CA ASN A 462 3.10 11.09 16.53
C ASN A 462 2.43 12.42 16.17
N GLY A 463 1.43 12.36 15.29
CA GLY A 463 0.68 13.54 14.84
C GLY A 463 1.38 14.38 13.78
N LYS A 464 2.53 13.92 13.26
CA LYS A 464 3.35 14.68 12.30
C LYS A 464 2.96 14.45 10.84
N GLN A 465 2.28 13.34 10.55
CA GLN A 465 1.89 12.97 9.20
C GLN A 465 0.41 12.64 9.16
N ARG A 466 -0.26 13.02 8.09
CA ARG A 466 -1.65 12.61 7.83
C ARG A 466 -1.68 11.27 7.13
N PHE A 467 -2.70 10.48 7.44
CA PHE A 467 -2.99 9.20 6.79
C PHE A 467 -3.17 9.38 5.27
N TYR A 468 -3.72 10.50 4.81
CA TYR A 468 -3.75 10.91 3.39
C TYR A 468 -2.43 10.70 2.61
N ASN A 469 -1.29 10.90 3.28
CA ASN A 469 0.04 10.73 2.71
C ASN A 469 0.59 9.30 2.90
N LEU A 470 0.33 8.71 4.06
CA LEU A 470 0.93 7.45 4.52
C LEU A 470 0.10 6.21 4.20
N LYS A 471 -1.14 6.35 3.75
CA LYS A 471 -2.08 5.25 3.61
C LYS A 471 -1.58 4.14 2.69
N ASN A 472 -0.88 4.46 1.60
CA ASN A 472 -0.29 3.44 0.71
C ASN A 472 0.96 2.75 1.30
N LEU A 473 1.43 3.18 2.48
CA LEU A 473 2.60 2.65 3.16
C LEU A 473 2.24 1.86 4.43
N TYR A 474 0.96 1.69 4.77
CA TYR A 474 0.56 1.01 6.01
C TYR A 474 1.05 -0.45 6.05
N GLY A 475 0.60 -1.30 5.11
CA GLY A 475 1.06 -2.69 5.03
C GLY A 475 2.57 -2.83 4.81
N TRP A 476 3.19 -1.89 4.09
CA TRP A 476 4.66 -1.83 3.98
C TRP A 476 5.34 -1.62 5.34
N SER A 477 4.83 -0.68 6.14
CA SER A 477 5.37 -0.38 7.47
C SER A 477 5.12 -1.50 8.47
N GLU A 478 3.97 -2.17 8.40
CA GLU A 478 3.69 -3.38 9.18
C GLU A 478 4.64 -4.50 8.81
N ALA A 479 4.78 -4.82 7.51
CA ALA A 479 5.65 -5.89 7.03
C ALA A 479 7.10 -5.76 7.53
N MET A 480 7.62 -4.53 7.57
CA MET A 480 8.95 -4.25 8.12
C MET A 480 9.09 -4.60 9.60
N VAL A 481 8.05 -4.37 10.39
CA VAL A 481 8.06 -4.64 11.83
C VAL A 481 7.81 -6.12 12.08
N THR A 482 6.89 -6.74 11.36
CA THR A 482 6.61 -8.18 11.43
C THR A 482 7.81 -9.01 11.00
N GLN A 483 8.57 -8.58 9.99
CA GLN A 483 9.83 -9.23 9.61
C GLN A 483 10.83 -9.25 10.78
N GLN A 484 10.91 -8.18 11.58
CA GLN A 484 11.78 -8.15 12.76
C GLN A 484 11.30 -9.13 13.85
N ALA A 485 9.99 -9.37 13.95
CA ALA A 485 9.41 -10.32 14.89
C ALA A 485 9.84 -11.76 14.57
N GLN A 486 9.97 -12.12 13.29
CA GLN A 486 10.43 -13.46 12.86
C GLN A 486 11.87 -13.79 13.31
N HIS A 487 12.65 -12.79 13.72
CA HIS A 487 14.03 -12.95 14.18
C HIS A 487 14.19 -12.88 15.72
N LYS A 488 13.10 -12.92 16.48
CA LYS A 488 13.08 -12.86 17.95
C LYS A 488 12.54 -14.15 18.54
#